data_AF-A0A1G8DNE5-F1
#
_entry.id   AF-A0A1G8DNE5-F1
#
_cell.length_a   1.000
_cell.length_b   1.000
_cell.length_c   1.000
_cell.angle_alpha   90.00
_cell.angle_beta   90.00
_cell.angle_gamma   90.00
#
_symmetry.space_group_name_H-M   'P 1'
#
loop_
_entity.id
_entity.type
_entity.pdbx_description
1 polymer ?
#
loop_
_entity_poly.entity_id
_entity_poly.type
_entity_poly.pdbx_seq_one_letter_code
_entity_poly.pdbx_strand_id
1 'polypeptide(L)' 'MNVEEVARYLFVSRTHVDLLIERGDLTGAFNDSGQYLIDDASIERYRARRGIASKAYFDSQDESKSPLGI' A
#
# COMPACT_ATOMS: atom_id res chain seq x y z
N MET A 1 -2.86 -1.45 -13.79
CA MET A 1 -3.23 -2.83 -13.36
C MET A 1 -4.71 -2.93 -12.96
N ASN A 2 -5.35 -4.10 -13.05
CA ASN A 2 -6.71 -4.32 -12.52
C ASN A 2 -6.70 -4.67 -11.02
N VAL A 3 -7.86 -4.69 -10.36
CA VAL A 3 -8.00 -4.95 -8.91
C VAL A 3 -7.32 -6.26 -8.47
N GLU A 4 -7.43 -7.33 -9.25
CA GLU A 4 -6.84 -8.63 -8.92
C GLU A 4 -5.31 -8.61 -9.01
N GLU A 5 -4.77 -7.98 -10.05
CA GLU A 5 -3.33 -7.78 -10.23
C GLU A 5 -2.74 -6.94 -9.09
N VAL A 6 -3.42 -5.86 -8.71
CA VAL A 6 -3.01 -5.00 -7.60
C VAL A 6 -3.07 -5.71 -6.26
N ALA A 7 -4.11 -6.51 -6.02
CA ALA A 7 -4.23 -7.30 -4.78
C ALA A 7 -3.04 -8.27 -4.63
N ARG A 8 -2.67 -8.95 -5.71
CA ARG A 8 -1.48 -9.82 -5.75
C ARG A 8 -0.19 -9.04 -5.54
N TYR A 9 -0.04 -7.91 -6.22
CA TYR A 9 1.17 -7.08 -6.16
C TYR A 9 1.42 -6.50 -4.76
N LEU A 10 0.36 -5.99 -4.11
CA LEU A 10 0.43 -5.40 -2.78
C LEU A 10 0.33 -6.42 -1.65
N PHE A 11 0.11 -7.70 -1.98
CA PHE A 11 -0.11 -8.80 -1.04
C PHE A 11 -1.25 -8.51 -0.05
N VAL A 12 -2.42 -8.15 -0.60
CA VAL A 12 -3.65 -7.82 0.14
C VAL A 12 -4.88 -8.47 -0.52
N SER A 13 -6.04 -8.40 0.13
CA SER A 13 -7.30 -8.88 -0.48
C SER A 13 -7.85 -7.89 -1.52
N ARG A 14 -8.72 -8.39 -2.41
CA ARG A 14 -9.45 -7.53 -3.38
C ARG A 14 -10.27 -6.44 -2.67
N THR A 15 -10.98 -6.81 -1.61
CA THR A 15 -11.75 -5.87 -0.78
C THR A 15 -10.87 -4.77 -0.20
N HIS A 16 -9.63 -5.08 0.17
CA HIS A 16 -8.69 -4.05 0.63
C HIS A 16 -8.33 -3.09 -0.50
N VAL A 17 -8.13 -3.58 -1.72
CA VAL A 17 -7.88 -2.72 -2.89
C VAL A 17 -9.09 -1.83 -3.17
N ASP A 18 -10.30 -2.36 -3.11
CA ASP A 18 -11.53 -1.58 -3.31
C ASP A 18 -11.64 -0.44 -2.28
N LEU A 19 -11.36 -0.71 -0.99
CA LEU A 19 -11.31 0.30 0.06
C LEU A 19 -10.24 1.37 -0.20
N LEU A 20 -9.08 1.01 -0.75
CA LEU A 20 -8.04 1.97 -1.11
C LEU A 20 -8.48 2.88 -2.26
N ILE A 21 -9.27 2.37 -3.21
CA ILE A 21 -9.85 3.16 -4.29
C ILE A 21 -10.91 4.11 -3.73
N GLU A 22 -11.82 3.62 -2.88
CA GLU A 22 -12.87 4.43 -2.23
C GLU A 22 -12.29 5.59 -1.41
N ARG A 23 -11.14 5.36 -0.76
CA ARG A 23 -10.43 6.37 0.03
C ARG A 23 -9.55 7.31 -0.81
N GLY A 24 -9.36 7.03 -2.10
CA GLY A 24 -8.46 7.79 -2.98
C GLY A 24 -6.97 7.52 -2.75
N ASP A 25 -6.63 6.48 -1.98
CA ASP A 25 -5.24 6.03 -1.79
C ASP A 25 -4.67 5.39 -3.06
N LEU A 26 -5.52 4.73 -3.83
CA LEU A 26 -5.27 4.26 -5.19
C LEU A 26 -6.18 5.00 -6.15
N THR A 27 -5.65 5.40 -7.30
CA THR A 27 -6.38 6.14 -8.33
C THR A 27 -6.35 5.39 -9.64
N GLY A 28 -7.29 5.66 -10.52
CA GLY A 28 -7.40 4.95 -11.80
C GLY A 28 -8.52 5.50 -12.66
N ALA A 29 -8.66 4.92 -13.85
CA ALA A 29 -9.67 5.30 -14.83
C ALA A 29 -10.21 4.07 -15.56
N PHE A 30 -11.40 4.20 -16.12
CA PHE A 30 -11.93 3.21 -17.06
C PHE A 30 -11.20 3.33 -18.40
N ASN A 31 -10.81 2.19 -18.98
CA ASN A 31 -10.32 2.12 -20.35
C ASN A 31 -11.47 2.07 -21.37
N ASP A 32 -11.15 2.07 -22.66
CA ASP A 32 -12.13 2.01 -23.76
C ASP A 32 -12.98 0.74 -23.76
N SER A 33 -12.54 -0.31 -23.05
CA SER A 33 -13.29 -1.56 -22.87
C SER A 33 -14.19 -1.56 -21.63
N GLY A 34 -14.26 -0.45 -20.89
CA GLY A 34 -15.04 -0.33 -19.66
C GLY A 34 -14.42 -1.02 -18.45
N GLN A 35 -13.16 -1.45 -18.52
CA GLN A 35 -12.43 -2.01 -17.39
C GLN A 35 -11.75 -0.89 -16.59
N TYR A 36 -11.94 -0.88 -15.26
CA TYR A 36 -11.24 0.04 -14.38
C TYR A 36 -9.78 -0.40 -14.20
N LEU A 37 -8.85 0.47 -14.58
CA LEU A 37 -7.41 0.26 -14.44
C LEU A 37 -6.86 1.25 -13.41
N ILE A 38 -6.20 0.68 -12.41
CA ILE A 38 -5.51 1.41 -11.34
C ILE A 38 -4.16 1.88 -11.90
N ASP A 39 -3.85 3.14 -11.64
CA ASP A 39 -2.63 3.85 -12.01
C ASP A 39 -1.43 3.29 -11.22
N ASP A 40 -0.43 2.83 -11.95
CA ASP A 40 0.78 2.21 -11.41
C ASP A 40 1.56 3.17 -10.49
N ALA A 41 1.59 4.47 -10.77
CA ALA A 41 2.24 5.45 -9.89
C ALA A 41 1.49 5.62 -8.56
N SER A 42 0.15 5.50 -8.55
CA SER A 42 -0.61 5.49 -7.29
C SER A 42 -0.29 4.25 -6.44
N ILE A 43 -0.13 3.09 -7.09
CA ILE A 43 0.24 1.82 -6.46
C ILE A 43 1.64 1.90 -5.85
N GLU A 44 2.63 2.37 -6.61
CA GLU A 44 4.00 2.53 -6.12
C GLU A 44 4.09 3.52 -4.96
N ARG A 45 3.37 4.65 -5.04
CA ARG A 45 3.30 5.62 -3.93
C ARG A 45 2.73 4.98 -2.66
N TYR A 46 1.63 4.23 -2.78
CA TYR A 46 1.04 3.52 -1.63
C TYR A 46 2.02 2.51 -1.03
N ARG A 47 2.67 1.71 -1.87
CA ARG A 47 3.67 0.71 -1.45
C ARG A 47 4.86 1.36 -0.74
N ALA A 48 5.38 2.46 -1.28
CA ALA A 48 6.47 3.22 -0.67
C ALA A 48 6.09 3.79 0.71
N ARG A 49 4.88 4.37 0.84
CA ARG A 49 4.37 4.85 2.14
C ARG A 49 4.30 3.74 3.18
N ARG A 50 3.80 2.55 2.79
CA ARG A 50 3.82 1.37 3.68
C ARG A 50 5.23 0.95 4.07
N GLY A 51 6.17 0.94 3.13
CA GLY A 51 7.57 0.59 3.40
C GLY A 51 8.21 1.52 4.43
N ILE A 52 7.98 2.83 4.30
CA ILE A 52 8.47 3.84 5.25
C ILE A 52 7.85 3.63 6.63
N ALA A 53 6.53 3.40 6.71
CA ALA A 53 5.84 3.15 7.97
C ALA A 53 6.35 1.88 8.68
N SER A 54 6.54 0.79 7.93
CA SER A 54 7.15 -0.43 8.46
C SER A 54 8.58 -0.17 8.96
N LYS A 55 9.41 0.52 8.17
CA LYS A 55 10.78 0.86 8.58
C LYS A 55 10.78 1.69 9.87
N ALA A 56 9.95 2.74 9.93
CA ALA A 56 9.85 3.60 11.11
C ALA A 56 9.39 2.81 12.35
N TYR A 57 8.47 1.86 12.19
CA TYR A 57 8.07 0.96 13.27
C TYR A 57 9.25 0.12 13.76
N PHE A 58 9.97 -0.57 12.87
CA PHE A 58 11.13 -1.38 13.28
C PHE A 58 12.25 -0.54 13.89
N ASP A 59 12.57 0.63 13.31
CA ASP A 59 13.57 1.57 13.85
C ASP A 59 13.17 2.11 15.24
N SER A 60 11.86 2.13 15.58
CA SER A 60 11.37 2.50 16.91
C SER A 60 11.53 1.40 17.96
N GLN A 61 11.66 0.15 17.52
CA GLN A 61 11.83 -1.03 18.38
C GLN A 61 13.30 -1.42 18.59
N ASP A 62 14.24 -0.53 18.24
CA ASP A 62 15.66 -0.73 18.46
C ASP A 62 15.97 -0.80 19.96
N GLU A 63 16.28 -2.01 20.44
CA GLU A 63 16.61 -2.32 21.83
C GLU A 63 17.82 -1.53 22.36
N SER A 64 18.68 -0.98 21.47
CA SER A 64 19.76 -0.08 21.89
C SER A 64 19.27 1.24 22.49
N LYS A 65 17.98 1.57 22.31
CA LYS A 65 17.31 2.72 22.94
C LYS A 65 16.50 2.35 24.18
N SER A 66 16.39 1.07 24.52
CA SER A 66 15.85 0.66 25.80
C SER A 66 16.84 1.07 26.89
N PRO A 67 16.46 1.90 27.88
CA PRO A 67 17.34 2.19 28.99
C PRO A 67 17.70 0.85 29.63
N LEU A 68 19.00 0.65 29.90
CA LEU A 68 19.47 -0.47 30.71
C LEU A 68 18.60 -0.50 31.96
N GLY A 69 17.75 -1.52 32.08
CA GLY A 69 16.92 -1.72 33.26
C GLY A 69 17.86 -1.79 34.45
N ILE A 70 17.87 -0.73 35.26
CA ILE A 70 18.57 -0.65 36.54
C ILE A 70 17.70 -1.32 37.59
#